data_AF-A0A9D9YCW2-F1
#
_entry.id   AF-A0A9D9YCW2-F1
#
_cell.length_a   1.000
_cell.length_b   1.000
_cell.length_c   1.000
_cell.angle_alpha   90.00
_cell.angle_beta   90.00
_cell.angle_gamma   90.00
#
_symmetry.space_group_name_H-M   'P 1'
#
loop_
_entity.id
_entity.type
_entity.pdbx_description
1 polymer ?
#
loop_
_entity_poly.entity_id
_entity_poly.type
_entity_poly.pdbx_seq_one_letter_code
_entity_poly.pdbx_strand_id
1 'polypeptide(L)'
;MAAESQPIQREPLRVTPDQLIDSNQSPFSKERIAAYKSAKDEGKLVLFKLCADARSGPSLFNFDAAAVDRSIAASVSPTEYGDAIRHHGVGAIVIAPHFDGIKSEDQGFFNGCGGQDAFRSMHNHEPNMDGIPDPDVAHYLRQNISSENPFVQAFRLKDQVMRQFLIQGEDHYKPIMLGAIDHRTGLFIPVWFSGRDDRGRYVTTSTLQSHHIQNPEYITPENVLQFDPEELPEIFREVLESNRRFVASRPELKETQRVQNPDVIVVTTALMPLRNRYANLFDTPNTVFVVGAPASANAVGNGELHVTDPGLILDQVSYPVEHAVSAYDVDSPFKDTRTIIFETGAMAESVILADEFVKRPWAQDWLNEGGSMIIAETKSAVTTKAFVLQS
;
A
#
# COMPACT_ATOMS: atom_id res chain seq x y z
N MET A 1 -22.74 13.37 -24.13
CA MET A 1 -21.46 14.01 -23.78
C MET A 1 -21.45 14.16 -22.27
N ALA A 2 -20.73 13.29 -21.57
CA ALA A 2 -20.56 13.46 -20.12
C ALA A 2 -19.63 14.65 -19.90
N ALA A 3 -20.01 15.58 -19.02
CA ALA A 3 -19.13 16.66 -18.63
C ALA A 3 -17.89 16.05 -17.96
N GLU A 4 -16.72 16.29 -18.53
CA GLU A 4 -15.46 16.04 -17.84
C GLU A 4 -15.48 16.90 -16.58
N SER A 5 -15.43 16.25 -15.42
CA SER A 5 -15.34 16.94 -14.14
C SER A 5 -14.03 17.72 -14.13
N GLN A 6 -14.12 19.05 -14.05
CA GLN A 6 -12.93 19.87 -13.85
C GLN A 6 -12.30 19.46 -12.52
N PRO A 7 -10.99 19.19 -12.46
CA PRO A 7 -10.32 18.86 -11.21
C PRO A 7 -10.54 20.01 -10.22
N ILE A 8 -10.99 19.67 -9.01
CA ILE A 8 -11.13 20.63 -7.91
C ILE A 8 -9.75 21.24 -7.69
N GLN A 9 -9.60 22.54 -7.98
CA GLN A 9 -8.40 23.29 -7.61
C GLN A 9 -8.35 23.37 -6.08
N ARG A 10 -7.59 22.48 -5.46
CA ARG A 10 -7.21 22.57 -4.06
C ARG A 10 -5.76 23.06 -3.99
N GLU A 11 -5.46 23.93 -3.03
CA GLU A 11 -4.05 24.20 -2.72
C GLU A 11 -3.38 22.90 -2.25
N PRO A 12 -2.21 22.53 -2.81
CA PRO A 12 -1.52 21.31 -2.39
C PRO A 12 -1.17 21.34 -0.91
N LEU A 13 -1.46 20.25 -0.19
CA LEU A 13 -1.13 20.12 1.22
C LEU A 13 0.39 20.22 1.44
N ARG A 14 0.80 21.20 2.24
CA ARG A 14 2.18 21.32 2.76
C ARG A 14 2.19 20.96 4.22
N VAL A 15 2.99 19.98 4.60
CA VAL A 15 3.13 19.54 5.99
C VAL A 15 4.41 20.14 6.56
N THR A 16 4.34 20.63 7.79
CA THR A 16 5.51 21.04 8.59
C THR A 16 5.76 20.05 9.72
N PRO A 17 6.98 20.01 10.30
CA PRO A 17 7.25 19.17 11.47
C PRO A 17 6.29 19.42 12.64
N ASP A 18 5.99 20.69 12.93
CA ASP A 18 5.06 21.06 14.01
C ASP A 18 3.65 20.54 13.73
N GLN A 19 3.14 20.69 12.50
CA GLN A 19 1.84 20.13 12.11
C GLN A 19 1.80 18.61 12.27
N LEU A 20 2.88 17.91 11.92
CA LEU A 20 2.99 16.46 12.07
C LEU A 20 2.89 16.04 13.54
N ILE A 21 3.63 16.72 14.42
CA ILE A 21 3.63 16.48 15.87
C ILE A 21 2.27 16.83 16.48
N ASP A 22 1.73 18.01 16.17
CA ASP A 22 0.45 18.49 16.70
C ASP A 22 -0.72 17.59 16.28
N SER A 23 -0.72 17.13 15.02
CA SER A 23 -1.70 16.17 14.52
C SER A 23 -1.62 14.85 15.27
N ASN A 24 -0.41 14.33 15.50
CA ASN A 24 -0.20 13.08 16.26
C ASN A 24 -0.62 13.18 17.72
N GLN A 25 -0.41 14.34 18.33
CA GLN A 25 -0.75 14.58 19.73
C GLN A 25 -2.20 15.07 19.92
N SER A 26 -2.95 15.26 18.84
CA SER A 26 -4.35 15.68 18.90
C SER A 26 -5.22 14.67 19.66
N PRO A 27 -6.31 15.10 20.30
CA PRO A 27 -7.25 14.19 20.96
C PRO A 27 -7.76 13.07 20.05
N PHE A 28 -8.05 13.40 18.78
CA PHE A 28 -8.53 12.42 17.79
C PHE A 28 -7.49 11.33 17.48
N SER A 29 -6.23 11.71 17.27
CA SER A 29 -5.17 10.73 17.05
C SER A 29 -4.88 9.90 18.29
N LYS A 30 -4.90 10.49 19.48
CA LYS A 30 -4.74 9.74 20.74
C LYS A 30 -5.82 8.67 20.92
N GLU A 31 -7.07 9.00 20.62
CA GLU A 31 -8.19 8.04 20.66
C GLU A 31 -8.01 6.91 19.65
N ARG A 32 -7.71 7.22 18.38
CA ARG A 32 -7.47 6.21 17.34
C ARG A 32 -6.26 5.32 17.62
N ILE A 33 -5.17 5.90 18.16
CA ILE A 33 -3.99 5.16 18.60
C ILE A 33 -4.35 4.21 19.74
N ALA A 34 -5.18 4.63 20.70
CA ALA A 34 -5.64 3.79 21.80
C ALA A 34 -6.52 2.64 21.30
N ALA A 35 -7.46 2.91 20.39
CA ALA A 35 -8.32 1.89 19.78
C ALA A 35 -7.49 0.83 19.03
N TYR A 36 -6.49 1.27 18.23
CA TYR A 36 -5.54 0.37 17.58
C TYR A 36 -4.74 -0.48 18.56
N LYS A 37 -4.26 0.11 19.67
CA LYS A 37 -3.53 -0.65 20.69
C LYS A 37 -4.43 -1.69 21.34
N SER A 38 -5.69 -1.36 21.66
CA SER A 38 -6.66 -2.33 22.17
C SER A 38 -6.89 -3.48 21.18
N ALA A 39 -7.13 -3.17 19.90
CA ALA A 39 -7.31 -4.20 18.87
C ALA A 39 -6.06 -5.07 18.71
N LYS A 40 -4.87 -4.48 18.82
CA LYS A 40 -3.59 -5.20 18.82
C LYS A 40 -3.46 -6.14 20.02
N ASP A 41 -3.78 -5.68 21.22
CA ASP A 41 -3.67 -6.49 22.44
C ASP A 41 -4.70 -7.63 22.43
N GLU A 42 -5.85 -7.44 21.78
CA GLU A 42 -6.91 -8.43 21.61
C GLU A 42 -6.68 -9.42 20.45
N GLY A 43 -5.60 -9.27 19.66
CA GLY A 43 -5.37 -10.17 18.52
C GLY A 43 -6.26 -9.90 17.31
N LYS A 44 -6.89 -8.73 17.23
CA LYS A 44 -7.91 -8.39 16.23
C LYS A 44 -7.39 -7.60 15.04
N LEU A 45 -6.08 -7.31 14.96
CA LEU A 45 -5.57 -6.59 13.79
C LEU A 45 -5.66 -7.45 12.53
N VAL A 46 -6.12 -6.84 11.44
CA VAL A 46 -5.97 -7.39 10.10
C VAL A 46 -4.76 -6.74 9.44
N LEU A 47 -3.80 -7.55 8.99
CA LEU A 47 -2.66 -7.07 8.19
C LEU A 47 -3.07 -6.99 6.72
N PHE A 48 -3.10 -5.78 6.18
CA PHE A 48 -3.38 -5.51 4.79
C PHE A 48 -2.09 -5.28 4.00
N LYS A 49 -1.86 -6.05 2.95
CA LYS A 49 -0.90 -5.71 1.88
C LYS A 49 -1.66 -5.03 0.75
N LEU A 50 -1.45 -3.72 0.61
CA LEU A 50 -2.14 -2.87 -0.36
C LEU A 50 -1.16 -2.27 -1.36
N CYS A 51 -1.66 -1.88 -2.52
CA CYS A 51 -0.86 -1.05 -3.40
C CYS A 51 -0.71 0.37 -2.81
N ALA A 52 0.48 0.96 -2.91
CA ALA A 52 0.73 2.37 -2.58
C ALA A 52 -0.10 3.32 -3.45
N ASP A 53 -0.23 2.99 -4.75
CA ASP A 53 -1.04 3.72 -5.73
C ASP A 53 -2.56 3.47 -5.59
N ALA A 54 -3.00 2.56 -4.70
CA ALA A 54 -4.43 2.35 -4.46
C ALA A 54 -5.07 3.61 -3.82
N ARG A 55 -5.79 4.37 -4.67
CA ARG A 55 -6.49 5.65 -4.39
C ARG A 55 -7.45 5.59 -3.20
N SER A 56 -8.13 4.46 -3.08
CA SER A 56 -9.10 4.20 -2.02
C SER A 56 -8.45 3.84 -0.69
N GLY A 57 -7.16 3.55 -0.67
CA GLY A 57 -6.32 3.23 0.48
C GLY A 57 -6.94 2.48 1.66
N PRO A 58 -6.30 2.51 2.83
CA PRO A 58 -6.81 1.78 3.97
C PRO A 58 -8.20 2.29 4.40
N SER A 59 -8.68 3.42 3.82
CA SER A 59 -10.03 4.05 3.91
C SER A 59 -11.15 3.03 3.85
N LEU A 60 -10.90 2.02 3.04
CA LEU A 60 -11.78 0.91 2.76
C LEU A 60 -12.08 0.00 3.95
N PHE A 61 -11.30 0.00 5.03
CA PHE A 61 -11.43 -1.03 6.07
C PHE A 61 -11.58 -0.40 7.45
N ASN A 62 -11.87 -1.19 8.49
CA ASN A 62 -11.91 -0.65 9.85
C ASN A 62 -10.47 -0.38 10.33
N PHE A 63 -10.03 0.88 10.34
CA PHE A 63 -8.61 1.16 10.61
C PHE A 63 -8.23 1.12 12.08
N ASP A 64 -9.21 1.16 12.97
CA ASP A 64 -8.91 0.97 14.38
C ASP A 64 -8.42 -0.47 14.62
N ALA A 65 -8.62 -1.38 13.67
CA ALA A 65 -8.10 -2.74 13.69
C ALA A 65 -7.30 -3.11 12.41
N ALA A 66 -6.64 -2.14 11.75
CA ALA A 66 -5.86 -2.41 10.54
C ALA A 66 -4.36 -2.14 10.73
N ALA A 67 -3.52 -3.13 10.43
CA ALA A 67 -2.10 -2.93 10.13
C ALA A 67 -1.92 -2.89 8.61
N VAL A 68 -1.18 -1.92 8.08
CA VAL A 68 -1.11 -1.69 6.62
C VAL A 68 0.33 -1.66 6.17
N ASP A 69 0.63 -2.52 5.21
CA ASP A 69 1.84 -2.50 4.40
C ASP A 69 1.46 -2.04 2.98
N ARG A 70 2.24 -1.10 2.44
CA ARG A 70 2.00 -0.49 1.13
C ARG A 70 3.25 -0.53 0.28
N SER A 71 3.10 -1.04 -0.93
CA SER A 71 4.14 -0.98 -1.93
C SER A 71 3.51 -0.91 -3.32
N ILE A 72 4.26 -0.55 -4.36
CA ILE A 72 3.72 -0.59 -5.73
C ILE A 72 3.23 -2.01 -6.02
N ALA A 73 2.04 -2.14 -6.61
CA ALA A 73 1.34 -3.39 -6.89
C ALA A 73 1.15 -4.34 -5.68
N ALA A 74 1.25 -3.84 -4.44
CA ALA A 74 1.26 -4.64 -3.22
C ALA A 74 2.33 -5.75 -3.24
N SER A 75 3.43 -5.54 -3.96
CA SER A 75 4.32 -6.59 -4.44
C SER A 75 5.50 -6.96 -3.54
N VAL A 76 5.81 -6.16 -2.52
CA VAL A 76 6.93 -6.44 -1.61
C VAL A 76 6.74 -7.79 -0.92
N SER A 77 7.82 -8.56 -0.81
CA SER A 77 7.78 -9.90 -0.22
C SER A 77 7.21 -9.87 1.21
N PRO A 78 6.26 -10.75 1.56
CA PRO A 78 5.78 -10.88 2.93
C PRO A 78 6.86 -11.36 3.91
N THR A 79 7.97 -11.92 3.43
CA THR A 79 9.10 -12.31 4.28
C THR A 79 9.74 -11.12 4.99
N GLU A 80 9.73 -9.95 4.35
CA GLU A 80 10.28 -8.71 4.90
C GLU A 80 9.44 -8.16 6.07
N TYR A 81 8.18 -8.58 6.15
CA TYR A 81 7.25 -8.28 7.25
C TYR A 81 6.93 -9.53 8.10
N GLY A 82 7.84 -10.51 8.09
CA GLY A 82 7.65 -11.78 8.80
C GLY A 82 7.31 -11.58 10.28
N ASP A 83 7.89 -10.57 10.95
CA ASP A 83 7.60 -10.27 12.35
C ASP A 83 6.15 -9.80 12.56
N ALA A 84 5.60 -9.01 11.65
CA ALA A 84 4.21 -8.57 11.71
C ALA A 84 3.25 -9.74 11.45
N ILE A 85 3.57 -10.59 10.47
CA ILE A 85 2.83 -11.83 10.18
C ILE A 85 2.84 -12.76 11.40
N ARG A 86 3.93 -12.82 12.16
CA ARG A 86 4.06 -13.63 13.38
C ARG A 86 3.41 -13.02 14.61
N HIS A 87 3.26 -11.70 14.67
CA HIS A 87 2.85 -11.01 15.88
C HIS A 87 1.46 -11.46 16.36
N HIS A 88 1.31 -11.83 17.64
CA HIS A 88 0.03 -12.33 18.22
C HIS A 88 -1.14 -11.34 18.02
N GLY A 89 -0.84 -10.04 18.04
CA GLY A 89 -1.82 -8.99 17.78
C GLY A 89 -2.44 -8.96 16.37
N VAL A 90 -1.86 -9.65 15.39
CA VAL A 90 -2.43 -9.78 14.03
C VAL A 90 -3.22 -11.08 13.97
N GLY A 91 -4.54 -10.97 13.77
CA GLY A 91 -5.46 -12.10 13.71
C GLY A 91 -5.71 -12.65 12.31
N ALA A 92 -5.60 -11.80 11.27
CA ALA A 92 -5.82 -12.22 9.88
C ALA A 92 -4.98 -11.40 8.89
N ILE A 93 -4.90 -11.87 7.65
CA ILE A 93 -4.13 -11.25 6.57
C ILE A 93 -5.02 -11.05 5.35
N VAL A 94 -4.96 -9.86 4.74
CA VAL A 94 -5.62 -9.53 3.48
C VAL A 94 -4.58 -9.05 2.47
N ILE A 95 -4.52 -9.70 1.30
CA ILE A 95 -3.65 -9.25 0.19
C ILE A 95 -4.55 -8.70 -0.90
N ALA A 96 -4.40 -7.40 -1.17
CA ALA A 96 -5.28 -6.65 -2.05
C ALA A 96 -4.50 -5.67 -2.94
N PRO A 97 -3.88 -6.17 -4.03
CA PRO A 97 -3.54 -5.33 -5.19
C PRO A 97 -4.81 -4.67 -5.77
N HIS A 98 -4.66 -3.85 -6.80
CA HIS A 98 -5.79 -3.13 -7.40
C HIS A 98 -5.78 -3.23 -8.93
N PHE A 99 -6.92 -2.92 -9.55
CA PHE A 99 -7.10 -2.86 -11.01
C PHE A 99 -8.24 -1.91 -11.38
N ASP A 100 -8.40 -1.56 -12.65
CA ASP A 100 -9.52 -0.80 -13.21
C ASP A 100 -10.38 -1.71 -14.09
N GLY A 101 -11.59 -2.02 -13.62
CA GLY A 101 -12.48 -3.01 -14.25
C GLY A 101 -13.15 -2.58 -15.56
N ILE A 102 -13.01 -1.32 -16.00
CA ILE A 102 -13.63 -0.83 -17.25
C ILE A 102 -12.66 -0.93 -18.43
N LYS A 103 -11.35 -0.75 -18.19
CA LYS A 103 -10.33 -0.83 -19.25
C LYS A 103 -9.96 -2.26 -19.65
N SER A 104 -10.50 -3.25 -18.96
CA SER A 104 -10.30 -4.68 -19.26
C SER A 104 -11.18 -5.21 -20.39
N GLU A 105 -12.26 -4.50 -20.72
CA GLU A 105 -13.24 -4.92 -21.73
C GLU A 105 -12.65 -5.04 -23.15
N ASP A 106 -11.57 -4.30 -23.46
CA ASP A 106 -11.00 -4.26 -24.81
C ASP A 106 -9.91 -5.30 -25.09
N GLN A 107 -9.31 -5.95 -24.07
CA GLN A 107 -8.15 -6.85 -24.28
C GLN A 107 -8.07 -8.09 -23.38
N GLY A 108 -9.02 -8.33 -22.47
CA GLY A 108 -8.96 -9.51 -21.58
C GLY A 108 -7.87 -9.44 -20.50
N PHE A 109 -7.29 -8.25 -20.28
CA PHE A 109 -6.29 -7.99 -19.24
C PHE A 109 -6.80 -6.97 -18.22
N PHE A 110 -6.41 -7.12 -16.96
CA PHE A 110 -6.64 -6.11 -15.94
C PHE A 110 -5.65 -4.96 -16.11
N ASN A 111 -6.15 -3.77 -16.41
CA ASN A 111 -5.36 -2.54 -16.45
C ASN A 111 -5.53 -1.76 -15.13
N GLY A 112 -4.82 -0.66 -14.92
CA GLY A 112 -5.15 0.30 -13.86
C GLY A 112 -4.37 0.14 -12.55
N CYS A 113 -3.42 -0.81 -12.50
CA CYS A 113 -2.28 -0.73 -11.61
C CYS A 113 -1.06 -0.35 -12.46
N GLY A 114 -0.63 0.90 -12.40
CA GLY A 114 0.44 1.36 -13.31
C GLY A 114 1.78 0.65 -13.05
N GLY A 115 2.03 0.10 -11.84
CA GLY A 115 3.18 -0.77 -11.60
C GLY A 115 3.13 -2.08 -12.40
N GLN A 116 1.96 -2.71 -12.50
CA GLN A 116 1.79 -3.92 -13.31
C GLN A 116 1.77 -3.60 -14.80
N ASP A 117 1.19 -2.47 -15.20
CA ASP A 117 1.22 -1.98 -16.57
C ASP A 117 2.67 -1.69 -17.02
N ALA A 118 3.47 -1.03 -16.18
CA ALA A 118 4.89 -0.74 -16.42
C ALA A 118 5.72 -2.02 -16.49
N PHE A 119 5.50 -2.98 -15.57
CA PHE A 119 6.15 -4.28 -15.61
C PHE A 119 5.87 -5.03 -16.91
N ARG A 120 4.62 -5.03 -17.38
CA ARG A 120 4.23 -5.61 -18.67
C ARG A 120 4.94 -4.92 -19.83
N SER A 121 4.97 -3.59 -19.85
CA SER A 121 5.68 -2.83 -20.89
C SER A 121 7.16 -3.23 -20.96
N MET A 122 7.83 -3.44 -19.82
CA MET A 122 9.22 -3.90 -19.79
C MET A 122 9.44 -5.30 -20.39
N HIS A 123 8.43 -6.18 -20.34
CA HIS A 123 8.53 -7.54 -20.89
C HIS A 123 8.19 -7.60 -22.39
N ASN A 124 7.36 -6.67 -22.87
CA ASN A 124 6.82 -6.69 -24.22
C ASN A 124 7.54 -5.75 -25.22
N HIS A 125 8.47 -4.90 -24.77
CA HIS A 125 9.23 -4.01 -25.66
C HIS A 125 10.63 -4.54 -25.99
N GLU A 126 11.06 -4.34 -27.24
CA GLU A 126 12.47 -4.48 -27.63
C GLU A 126 13.34 -3.44 -26.89
N PRO A 127 14.65 -3.71 -26.65
CA PRO A 127 15.49 -2.95 -25.72
C PRO A 127 15.73 -1.45 -25.97
N ASN A 128 15.07 -0.79 -26.92
CA ASN A 128 15.34 0.61 -27.33
C ASN A 128 14.10 1.39 -27.80
N MET A 129 12.90 1.12 -27.28
CA MET A 129 11.70 1.92 -27.59
C MET A 129 11.25 2.76 -26.39
N ASP A 130 10.71 3.95 -26.69
CA ASP A 130 10.03 4.83 -25.73
C ASP A 130 8.98 4.03 -24.94
N GLY A 131 9.01 4.13 -23.60
CA GLY A 131 8.11 3.38 -22.71
C GLY A 131 8.78 2.47 -21.67
N ILE A 132 10.12 2.45 -21.60
CA ILE A 132 10.85 1.84 -20.48
C ILE A 132 10.73 2.80 -19.28
N PRO A 133 10.29 2.32 -18.10
CA PRO A 133 10.21 3.14 -16.89
C PRO A 133 11.57 3.71 -16.49
N ASP A 134 11.58 4.74 -15.63
CA ASP A 134 12.80 5.24 -15.00
C ASP A 134 13.64 4.08 -14.44
N PRO A 135 14.99 4.10 -14.55
CA PRO A 135 15.84 2.98 -14.13
C PRO A 135 15.58 2.49 -12.70
N ASP A 136 15.24 3.40 -11.79
CA ASP A 136 14.92 3.07 -10.41
C ASP A 136 13.60 2.30 -10.33
N VAL A 137 12.56 2.82 -10.99
CA VAL A 137 11.27 2.15 -11.09
C VAL A 137 11.46 0.78 -11.73
N ALA A 138 12.14 0.70 -12.86
CA ALA A 138 12.45 -0.55 -13.55
C ALA A 138 13.21 -1.56 -12.67
N HIS A 139 14.14 -1.09 -11.84
CA HIS A 139 14.85 -1.92 -10.87
C HIS A 139 13.88 -2.52 -9.84
N TYR A 140 13.02 -1.70 -9.22
CA TYR A 140 12.02 -2.19 -8.28
C TYR A 140 11.05 -3.19 -8.92
N LEU A 141 10.52 -2.88 -10.11
CA LEU A 141 9.50 -3.70 -10.78
C LEU A 141 10.05 -5.10 -11.08
N ARG A 142 11.30 -5.22 -11.55
CA ARG A 142 11.95 -6.52 -11.82
C ARG A 142 12.14 -7.38 -10.58
N GLN A 143 12.40 -6.76 -9.44
CA GLN A 143 12.65 -7.49 -8.20
C GLN A 143 11.35 -7.94 -7.51
N ASN A 144 10.32 -7.11 -7.52
CA ASN A 144 9.15 -7.31 -6.66
C ASN A 144 7.87 -7.72 -7.41
N ILE A 145 7.69 -7.27 -8.65
CA ILE A 145 6.51 -7.67 -9.43
C ILE A 145 6.79 -8.98 -10.14
N SER A 146 5.86 -9.91 -10.00
CA SER A 146 6.01 -11.25 -10.55
C SER A 146 4.99 -11.54 -11.66
N SER A 147 3.86 -10.82 -11.68
CA SER A 147 2.83 -10.97 -12.70
C SER A 147 2.18 -9.63 -13.02
N GLU A 148 1.84 -9.45 -14.30
CA GLU A 148 0.97 -8.38 -14.80
C GLU A 148 -0.48 -8.51 -14.33
N ASN A 149 -0.92 -9.70 -13.89
CA ASN A 149 -2.27 -9.92 -13.39
C ASN A 149 -2.32 -9.72 -11.86
N PRO A 150 -3.16 -8.83 -11.32
CA PRO A 150 -3.26 -8.52 -9.89
C PRO A 150 -3.65 -9.73 -9.04
N PHE A 151 -4.56 -10.57 -9.51
CA PHE A 151 -4.98 -11.77 -8.78
C PHE A 151 -3.83 -12.79 -8.71
N VAL A 152 -3.10 -12.98 -9.81
CA VAL A 152 -1.94 -13.90 -9.83
C VAL A 152 -0.81 -13.39 -8.94
N GLN A 153 -0.54 -12.08 -8.95
CA GLN A 153 0.38 -11.45 -7.99
C GLN A 153 -0.04 -11.75 -6.54
N ALA A 154 -1.33 -11.59 -6.20
CA ALA A 154 -1.86 -11.90 -4.87
C ALA A 154 -1.70 -13.39 -4.50
N PHE A 155 -1.95 -14.32 -5.44
CA PHE A 155 -1.74 -15.76 -5.22
C PHE A 155 -0.29 -16.11 -4.91
N ARG A 156 0.67 -15.52 -5.64
CA ARG A 156 2.09 -15.76 -5.43
C ARG A 156 2.58 -15.23 -4.08
N LEU A 157 2.11 -14.04 -3.68
CA LEU A 157 2.38 -13.50 -2.34
C LEU A 157 1.77 -14.38 -1.25
N LYS A 158 0.55 -14.88 -1.45
CA LYS A 158 -0.09 -15.83 -0.52
C LYS A 158 0.77 -17.07 -0.32
N ASP A 159 1.32 -17.66 -1.38
CA ASP A 159 2.18 -18.84 -1.23
C ASP A 159 3.43 -18.52 -0.37
N GLN A 160 3.98 -17.31 -0.48
CA GLN A 160 5.08 -16.87 0.38
C GLN A 160 4.65 -16.70 1.85
N VAL A 161 3.46 -16.14 2.11
CA VAL A 161 2.88 -16.06 3.47
C VAL A 161 2.66 -17.46 4.05
N MET A 162 2.03 -18.37 3.30
CA MET A 162 1.76 -19.73 3.77
C MET A 162 3.04 -20.48 4.11
N ARG A 163 4.12 -20.29 3.36
CA ARG A 163 5.45 -20.85 3.68
C ARG A 163 5.96 -20.37 5.05
N GLN A 164 5.69 -19.12 5.44
CA GLN A 164 6.06 -18.62 6.77
C GLN A 164 5.35 -19.39 7.89
N PHE A 165 4.09 -19.79 7.70
CA PHE A 165 3.35 -20.61 8.66
C PHE A 165 3.84 -22.06 8.71
N LEU A 166 4.17 -22.65 7.56
CA LEU A 166 4.72 -24.01 7.51
C LEU A 166 6.04 -24.15 8.30
N ILE A 167 6.86 -23.10 8.32
CA ILE A 167 8.12 -23.07 9.08
C ILE A 167 7.86 -23.04 10.60
N GLN A 168 6.75 -22.45 11.04
CA GLN A 168 6.45 -22.19 12.45
C GLN A 168 5.56 -23.25 13.09
N GLY A 169 4.85 -24.04 12.28
CA GLY A 169 3.87 -25.01 12.74
C GLY A 169 2.44 -24.48 12.65
N GLU A 170 1.49 -25.41 12.55
CA GLU A 170 0.07 -25.13 12.26
C GLU A 170 -0.60 -24.23 13.31
N ASP A 171 -0.15 -24.24 14.56
CA ASP A 171 -0.71 -23.45 15.65
C ASP A 171 -0.51 -21.93 15.49
N HIS A 172 0.39 -21.51 14.59
CA HIS A 172 0.65 -20.10 14.27
C HIS A 172 -0.10 -19.63 13.02
N TYR A 173 -0.93 -20.48 12.44
CA TYR A 173 -1.69 -20.14 11.24
C TYR A 173 -2.72 -19.03 11.51
N LYS A 174 -2.82 -18.11 10.55
CA LYS A 174 -3.81 -17.04 10.54
C LYS A 174 -4.66 -17.13 9.28
N PRO A 175 -5.98 -16.89 9.35
CA PRO A 175 -6.80 -16.79 8.16
C PRO A 175 -6.23 -15.78 7.16
N ILE A 176 -6.30 -16.12 5.88
CA ILE A 176 -5.82 -15.27 4.78
C ILE A 176 -6.95 -15.08 3.76
N MET A 177 -7.19 -13.86 3.31
CA MET A 177 -8.08 -13.54 2.20
C MET A 177 -7.32 -12.82 1.09
N LEU A 178 -7.57 -13.19 -0.16
CA LEU A 178 -6.98 -12.56 -1.34
C LEU A 178 -8.07 -12.02 -2.23
N GLY A 179 -7.73 -10.94 -2.92
CA GLY A 179 -8.59 -10.34 -3.91
C GLY A 179 -7.88 -9.20 -4.59
N ALA A 180 -8.66 -8.37 -5.27
CA ALA A 180 -8.17 -7.10 -5.77
C ALA A 180 -9.20 -6.01 -5.52
N ILE A 181 -8.72 -4.79 -5.31
CA ILE A 181 -9.56 -3.60 -5.18
C ILE A 181 -9.83 -3.08 -6.59
N ASP A 182 -11.10 -2.97 -6.96
CA ASP A 182 -11.47 -2.16 -8.12
C ASP A 182 -11.16 -0.71 -7.78
N HIS A 183 -10.18 -0.17 -8.49
CA HIS A 183 -9.56 1.11 -8.29
C HIS A 183 -10.57 2.26 -8.46
N ARG A 184 -11.62 2.10 -9.28
CA ARG A 184 -12.64 3.14 -9.51
C ARG A 184 -13.72 3.12 -8.45
N THR A 185 -14.21 1.94 -8.10
CA THR A 185 -15.31 1.83 -7.11
C THR A 185 -14.80 1.79 -5.67
N GLY A 186 -13.53 1.42 -5.46
CA GLY A 186 -12.98 1.11 -4.15
C GLY A 186 -13.45 -0.23 -3.59
N LEU A 187 -14.26 -1.00 -4.33
CA LEU A 187 -14.76 -2.29 -3.86
C LEU A 187 -13.64 -3.32 -3.85
N PHE A 188 -13.48 -4.01 -2.74
CA PHE A 188 -12.62 -5.18 -2.66
C PHE A 188 -13.38 -6.41 -3.17
N ILE A 189 -12.79 -7.09 -4.16
CA ILE A 189 -13.33 -8.26 -4.80
C ILE A 189 -12.53 -9.48 -4.32
N PRO A 190 -13.03 -10.24 -3.33
CA PRO A 190 -12.32 -11.40 -2.81
C PRO A 190 -12.48 -12.58 -3.77
N VAL A 191 -11.40 -13.31 -3.99
CA VAL A 191 -11.36 -14.46 -4.93
C VAL A 191 -10.84 -15.74 -4.31
N TRP A 192 -10.17 -15.62 -3.16
CA TRP A 192 -9.67 -16.76 -2.43
C TRP A 192 -9.69 -16.47 -0.93
N PHE A 193 -9.97 -17.48 -0.12
CA PHE A 193 -9.69 -17.44 1.31
C PHE A 193 -9.18 -18.78 1.82
N SER A 194 -8.47 -18.72 2.93
CA SER A 194 -8.14 -19.88 3.75
C SER A 194 -8.34 -19.52 5.21
N GLY A 195 -8.85 -20.47 5.99
CA GLY A 195 -9.16 -20.31 7.40
C GLY A 195 -9.30 -21.66 8.09
N ARG A 196 -9.79 -21.63 9.34
CA ARG A 196 -10.25 -22.81 10.06
C ARG A 196 -11.77 -22.78 10.20
N ASP A 197 -12.44 -23.91 10.01
CA ASP A 197 -13.87 -24.06 10.34
C ASP A 197 -14.10 -24.15 11.86
N ASP A 198 -15.36 -24.19 12.28
CA ASP A 198 -15.76 -24.32 13.69
C ASP A 198 -15.21 -25.59 14.39
N ARG A 199 -14.73 -26.57 13.60
CA ARG A 199 -14.12 -27.82 14.09
C ARG A 199 -12.58 -27.75 14.07
N GLY A 200 -12.01 -26.58 13.76
CA GLY A 200 -10.57 -26.36 13.68
C GLY A 200 -9.92 -26.92 12.41
N ARG A 201 -10.69 -27.40 11.42
CA ARG A 201 -10.14 -27.95 10.17
C ARG A 201 -9.79 -26.83 9.21
N TYR A 202 -8.68 -26.98 8.51
CA TYR A 202 -8.30 -26.08 7.43
C TYR A 202 -9.33 -26.12 6.29
N VAL A 203 -9.87 -24.96 5.96
CA VAL A 203 -10.75 -24.75 4.80
C VAL A 203 -10.07 -23.77 3.87
N THR A 204 -10.12 -24.08 2.58
CA THR A 204 -9.64 -23.19 1.52
C THR A 204 -10.66 -23.19 0.41
N THR A 205 -11.07 -22.00 0.00
CA THR A 205 -12.03 -21.82 -1.08
C THR A 205 -11.50 -20.80 -2.06
N SER A 206 -11.73 -21.04 -3.35
CA SER A 206 -11.34 -20.18 -4.45
C SER A 206 -12.51 -20.03 -5.39
N THR A 207 -12.83 -18.80 -5.79
CA THR A 207 -13.75 -18.56 -6.91
C THR A 207 -13.05 -18.71 -8.25
N LEU A 208 -11.71 -18.65 -8.27
CA LEU A 208 -10.87 -18.88 -9.44
C LEU A 208 -10.42 -20.33 -9.53
N GLN A 209 -10.50 -20.91 -10.73
CA GLN A 209 -10.01 -22.27 -10.99
C GLN A 209 -8.48 -22.29 -11.12
N SER A 210 -7.84 -23.41 -10.73
CA SER A 210 -6.38 -23.55 -10.77
C SER A 210 -5.78 -23.28 -12.15
N HIS A 211 -6.48 -23.65 -13.22
CA HIS A 211 -6.03 -23.43 -14.58
C HIS A 211 -6.04 -21.94 -14.97
N HIS A 212 -6.91 -21.10 -14.37
CA HIS A 212 -6.88 -19.64 -14.56
C HIS A 212 -5.66 -19.01 -13.88
N ILE A 213 -5.19 -19.57 -12.77
CA ILE A 213 -3.97 -19.08 -12.08
C ILE A 213 -2.73 -19.37 -12.93
N GLN A 214 -2.72 -20.48 -13.67
CA GLN A 214 -1.65 -20.86 -14.59
C GLN A 214 -1.68 -20.10 -15.92
N ASN A 215 -2.86 -19.63 -16.32
CA ASN A 215 -3.11 -18.92 -17.57
C ASN A 215 -3.86 -17.61 -17.23
N PRO A 216 -3.11 -16.57 -16.77
CA PRO A 216 -3.66 -15.34 -16.21
C PRO A 216 -4.60 -14.56 -17.15
N GLU A 217 -4.47 -14.77 -18.47
CA GLU A 217 -5.31 -14.20 -19.52
C GLU A 217 -6.77 -14.67 -19.44
N TYR A 218 -7.05 -15.78 -18.73
CA TYR A 218 -8.41 -16.24 -18.49
C TYR A 218 -9.02 -15.68 -17.22
N ILE A 219 -8.35 -14.82 -16.46
CA ILE A 219 -9.00 -14.11 -15.35
C ILE A 219 -9.46 -12.77 -15.91
N THR A 220 -10.77 -12.57 -15.97
CA THR A 220 -11.39 -11.32 -16.47
C THR A 220 -12.43 -10.86 -15.46
N PRO A 221 -12.77 -9.55 -15.40
CA PRO A 221 -13.76 -9.08 -14.42
C PRO A 221 -15.10 -9.82 -14.49
N GLU A 222 -15.49 -10.31 -15.68
CA GLU A 222 -16.75 -11.01 -15.91
C GLU A 222 -16.77 -12.42 -15.31
N ASN A 223 -15.60 -13.03 -15.09
CA ASN A 223 -15.48 -14.38 -14.53
C ASN A 223 -14.98 -14.43 -13.09
N VAL A 224 -14.59 -13.28 -12.53
CA VAL A 224 -14.28 -13.16 -11.11
C VAL A 224 -15.59 -13.18 -10.33
N LEU A 225 -15.95 -14.34 -9.79
CA LEU A 225 -17.09 -14.47 -8.88
C LEU A 225 -16.70 -13.97 -7.48
N GLN A 226 -17.65 -13.33 -6.82
CA GLN A 226 -17.52 -12.92 -5.42
C GLN A 226 -17.97 -14.05 -4.50
N PHE A 227 -17.32 -14.18 -3.34
CA PHE A 227 -17.83 -15.04 -2.27
C PHE A 227 -19.17 -14.54 -1.72
N ASP A 228 -20.00 -15.49 -1.30
CA ASP A 228 -21.07 -15.19 -0.35
C ASP A 228 -20.42 -14.81 1.00
N PRO A 229 -20.68 -13.60 1.55
CA PRO A 229 -20.14 -13.19 2.84
C PRO A 229 -20.46 -14.16 4.00
N GLU A 230 -21.54 -14.93 3.89
CA GLU A 230 -21.90 -15.93 4.91
C GLU A 230 -20.95 -17.13 4.93
N GLU A 231 -20.24 -17.40 3.85
CA GLU A 231 -19.23 -18.47 3.76
C GLU A 231 -17.87 -18.05 4.34
N LEU A 232 -17.70 -16.77 4.66
CA LEU A 232 -16.44 -16.22 5.14
C LEU A 232 -16.39 -16.17 6.68
N PRO A 233 -15.19 -16.37 7.27
CA PRO A 233 -14.95 -16.06 8.68
C PRO A 233 -15.40 -14.64 9.07
N GLU A 234 -15.87 -14.48 10.31
CA GLU A 234 -16.40 -13.21 10.85
C GLU A 234 -15.47 -12.02 10.58
N ILE A 235 -14.16 -12.18 10.84
CA ILE A 235 -13.16 -11.13 10.60
C ILE A 235 -13.11 -10.67 9.14
N PHE A 236 -13.34 -11.55 8.16
CA PHE A 236 -13.38 -11.18 6.75
C PHE A 236 -14.73 -10.61 6.34
N ARG A 237 -15.82 -11.08 6.95
CA ARG A 237 -17.14 -10.48 6.77
C ARG A 237 -17.14 -9.01 7.21
N GLU A 238 -16.58 -8.72 8.38
CA GLU A 238 -16.42 -7.34 8.88
C GLU A 238 -15.58 -6.49 7.92
N VAL A 239 -14.50 -7.04 7.37
CA VAL A 239 -13.66 -6.36 6.36
C VAL A 239 -14.49 -5.99 5.11
N LEU A 240 -15.26 -6.94 4.57
CA LEU A 240 -16.10 -6.68 3.38
C LEU A 240 -17.24 -5.70 3.66
N GLU A 241 -17.88 -5.80 4.82
CA GLU A 241 -18.93 -4.87 5.20
C GLU A 241 -18.41 -3.45 5.42
N SER A 242 -17.25 -3.31 6.07
CA SER A 242 -16.59 -2.01 6.22
C SER A 242 -16.24 -1.40 4.87
N ASN A 243 -15.75 -2.21 3.93
CA ASN A 243 -15.47 -1.78 2.56
C ASN A 243 -16.70 -1.28 1.84
N ARG A 244 -17.80 -2.04 1.88
CA ARG A 244 -19.07 -1.64 1.25
C ARG A 244 -19.63 -0.36 1.87
N ARG A 245 -19.60 -0.23 3.20
CA ARG A 245 -20.05 0.98 3.92
C ARG A 245 -19.20 2.21 3.56
N PHE A 246 -17.89 2.05 3.48
CA PHE A 246 -17.01 3.14 3.10
C PHE A 246 -17.26 3.58 1.65
N VAL A 247 -17.27 2.63 0.70
CA VAL A 247 -17.53 2.93 -0.73
C VAL A 247 -18.88 3.63 -0.90
N ALA A 248 -19.92 3.17 -0.20
CA ALA A 248 -21.25 3.78 -0.26
C ALA A 248 -21.28 5.23 0.29
N SER A 249 -20.44 5.56 1.27
CA SER A 249 -20.37 6.92 1.84
C SER A 249 -19.50 7.88 1.04
N ARG A 250 -18.80 7.38 0.00
CA ARG A 250 -17.83 8.13 -0.80
C ARG A 250 -18.07 7.99 -2.31
N PRO A 251 -19.27 8.33 -2.83
CA PRO A 251 -19.58 8.21 -4.24
C PRO A 251 -18.63 9.00 -5.16
N GLU A 252 -18.02 10.08 -4.64
CA GLU A 252 -17.05 10.92 -5.34
C GLU A 252 -15.77 10.17 -5.74
N LEU A 253 -15.43 9.05 -5.08
CA LEU A 253 -14.23 8.27 -5.42
C LEU A 253 -14.23 7.77 -6.86
N LYS A 254 -15.42 7.49 -7.42
CA LYS A 254 -15.61 7.04 -8.82
C LYS A 254 -15.16 8.06 -9.86
N GLU A 255 -15.06 9.33 -9.48
CA GLU A 255 -14.68 10.45 -10.35
C GLU A 255 -13.22 10.88 -10.18
N THR A 256 -12.50 10.30 -9.22
CA THR A 256 -11.11 10.69 -8.94
C THR A 256 -10.11 10.02 -9.90
N GLN A 257 -9.00 10.73 -10.18
CA GLN A 257 -8.07 10.59 -11.32
C GLN A 257 -7.38 9.22 -11.46
N ARG A 258 -6.85 8.88 -12.65
CA ARG A 258 -6.34 7.53 -13.02
C ARG A 258 -5.01 7.11 -12.35
N VAL A 259 -4.15 8.05 -11.97
CA VAL A 259 -2.82 7.87 -11.36
C VAL A 259 -2.77 8.76 -10.11
N GLN A 260 -2.17 8.36 -8.99
CA GLN A 260 -2.02 9.31 -7.87
C GLN A 260 -1.08 10.46 -8.24
N ASN A 261 -1.51 11.70 -7.97
CA ASN A 261 -0.66 12.88 -7.88
C ASN A 261 -0.72 13.38 -6.43
N PRO A 262 0.08 12.76 -5.53
CA PRO A 262 -0.03 13.01 -4.10
C PRO A 262 0.53 14.39 -3.73
N ASP A 263 -0.04 15.04 -2.72
CA ASP A 263 0.55 16.26 -2.17
C ASP A 263 1.76 15.93 -1.28
N VAL A 264 1.73 14.74 -0.68
CA VAL A 264 2.72 14.24 0.29
C VAL A 264 3.13 12.80 -0.01
N ILE A 265 4.41 12.49 0.07
CA ILE A 265 4.89 11.09 0.13
C ILE A 265 5.33 10.78 1.55
N VAL A 266 4.97 9.59 2.04
CA VAL A 266 5.45 9.10 3.34
C VAL A 266 6.11 7.74 3.17
N VAL A 267 7.37 7.66 3.55
CA VAL A 267 8.13 6.40 3.65
C VAL A 267 8.22 6.03 5.12
N THR A 268 7.66 4.88 5.50
CA THR A 268 7.44 4.56 6.92
C THR A 268 7.66 3.10 7.28
N THR A 269 8.29 2.86 8.44
CA THR A 269 8.36 1.51 9.05
C THR A 269 7.12 1.19 9.89
N ALA A 270 6.21 2.15 10.10
CA ALA A 270 5.07 1.98 10.97
C ALA A 270 3.86 1.37 10.23
N LEU A 271 3.46 0.17 10.64
CA LEU A 271 2.27 -0.50 10.11
C LEU A 271 0.95 0.11 10.58
N MET A 272 0.97 0.97 11.61
CA MET A 272 -0.24 1.69 12.00
C MET A 272 -0.57 2.75 10.92
N PRO A 273 -1.82 2.77 10.40
CA PRO A 273 -2.21 3.70 9.34
C PRO A 273 -1.97 5.17 9.69
N LEU A 274 -1.59 5.96 8.69
CA LEU A 274 -1.33 7.40 8.85
C LEU A 274 -2.54 8.15 9.42
N ARG A 275 -3.77 7.82 9.01
CA ARG A 275 -4.96 8.50 9.53
C ARG A 275 -5.23 8.25 11.02
N ASN A 276 -4.67 7.19 11.60
CA ASN A 276 -4.76 6.94 13.03
C ASN A 276 -3.72 7.83 13.73
N ARG A 277 -2.51 7.86 13.16
CA ARG A 277 -1.37 8.61 13.71
C ARG A 277 -1.44 10.11 13.48
N TYR A 278 -2.15 10.59 12.46
CA TYR A 278 -2.17 11.99 12.05
C TYR A 278 -3.56 12.36 11.50
N ALA A 279 -4.60 12.19 12.33
CA ALA A 279 -6.00 12.26 11.92
C ALA A 279 -6.39 13.61 11.28
N ASN A 280 -5.72 14.71 11.67
CA ASN A 280 -6.01 16.04 11.15
C ASN A 280 -5.30 16.35 9.82
N LEU A 281 -4.37 15.48 9.36
CA LEU A 281 -3.59 15.71 8.14
C LEU A 281 -3.96 14.75 7.01
N PHE A 282 -4.18 13.47 7.32
CA PHE A 282 -4.30 12.41 6.31
C PHE A 282 -5.65 11.70 6.34
N ASP A 283 -6.75 12.45 6.31
CA ASP A 283 -8.13 11.90 6.27
C ASP A 283 -8.80 11.99 4.89
N THR A 284 -8.12 12.62 3.91
CA THR A 284 -8.65 12.80 2.55
C THR A 284 -7.99 11.85 1.56
N PRO A 285 -8.76 11.10 0.73
CA PRO A 285 -8.21 10.27 -0.34
C PRO A 285 -7.32 11.05 -1.31
N ASN A 286 -6.36 10.38 -1.94
CA ASN A 286 -5.46 10.95 -2.96
C ASN A 286 -4.64 12.17 -2.49
N THR A 287 -4.39 12.33 -1.19
CA THR A 287 -3.48 13.36 -0.66
C THR A 287 -2.09 12.82 -0.37
N VAL A 288 -1.98 11.52 -0.08
CA VAL A 288 -0.75 10.91 0.40
C VAL A 288 -0.45 9.60 -0.31
N PHE A 289 0.77 9.47 -0.82
CA PHE A 289 1.33 8.22 -1.31
C PHE A 289 2.21 7.62 -0.21
N VAL A 290 1.93 6.38 0.20
CA VAL A 290 2.60 5.75 1.35
C VAL A 290 3.38 4.55 0.88
N VAL A 291 4.67 4.51 1.22
CA VAL A 291 5.58 3.39 0.98
C VAL A 291 5.97 2.80 2.33
N GLY A 292 5.74 1.50 2.48
CA GLY A 292 6.25 0.73 3.60
C GLY A 292 7.76 0.51 3.46
N ALA A 293 8.49 0.80 4.52
CA ALA A 293 9.91 0.50 4.66
C ALA A 293 10.04 -0.69 5.62
N PRO A 294 10.16 -1.93 5.11
CA PRO A 294 10.36 -3.07 5.98
C PRO A 294 11.64 -2.91 6.79
N ALA A 295 11.56 -3.23 8.08
CA ALA A 295 12.68 -3.16 8.99
C ALA A 295 12.82 -4.46 9.77
N SER A 296 14.06 -4.90 9.99
CA SER A 296 14.39 -6.10 10.75
C SER A 296 15.23 -5.74 11.97
N ALA A 297 14.99 -6.41 13.09
CA ALA A 297 15.84 -6.27 14.26
C ALA A 297 17.23 -6.86 13.94
N ASN A 298 18.30 -6.10 14.15
CA ASN A 298 19.64 -6.61 13.89
C ASN A 298 19.92 -7.81 14.81
N ALA A 299 20.35 -8.94 14.25
CA ALA A 299 20.68 -10.14 15.02
C ALA A 299 21.91 -9.95 15.95
N VAL A 300 22.65 -8.85 15.81
CA VAL A 300 23.97 -8.64 16.44
C VAL A 300 23.99 -7.47 17.46
N GLY A 301 22.86 -6.80 17.74
CA GLY A 301 22.84 -5.73 18.75
C GLY A 301 21.44 -5.29 19.18
N ASN A 302 21.25 -5.12 20.49
CA ASN A 302 20.18 -4.44 21.26
C ASN A 302 18.70 -4.46 20.78
N GLY A 303 18.34 -5.17 19.71
CA GLY A 303 17.01 -5.14 19.12
C GLY A 303 16.69 -3.88 18.31
N GLU A 304 17.70 -3.13 17.85
CA GLU A 304 17.48 -1.96 16.98
C GLU A 304 16.98 -2.42 15.59
N LEU A 305 15.92 -1.76 15.10
CA LEU A 305 15.31 -2.03 13.80
C LEU A 305 16.11 -1.31 12.71
N HIS A 306 16.52 -2.03 11.68
CA HIS A 306 17.18 -1.48 10.49
C HIS A 306 16.31 -1.63 9.25
N VAL A 307 16.22 -0.56 8.47
CA VAL A 307 15.53 -0.56 7.19
C VAL A 307 16.26 -1.50 6.22
N THR A 308 15.50 -2.40 5.60
CA THR A 308 16.05 -3.38 4.65
C THR A 308 16.06 -2.76 3.26
N ASP A 309 17.23 -2.72 2.63
CA ASP A 309 17.45 -2.16 1.28
C ASP A 309 16.81 -0.77 1.04
N PRO A 310 17.36 0.29 1.66
CA PRO A 310 16.90 1.66 1.45
C PRO A 310 16.81 2.09 -0.03
N GLY A 311 17.70 1.57 -0.88
CA GLY A 311 17.70 1.85 -2.33
C GLY A 311 16.41 1.35 -2.98
N LEU A 312 16.09 0.07 -2.79
CA LEU A 312 14.88 -0.55 -3.34
C LEU A 312 13.58 0.08 -2.81
N ILE A 313 13.58 0.56 -1.56
CA ILE A 313 12.44 1.30 -0.99
C ILE A 313 12.25 2.63 -1.74
N LEU A 314 13.33 3.37 -1.95
CA LEU A 314 13.30 4.68 -2.60
C LEU A 314 13.04 4.59 -4.11
N ASP A 315 13.37 3.46 -4.75
CA ASP A 315 13.00 3.21 -6.14
C ASP A 315 11.47 3.27 -6.34
N GLN A 316 10.68 2.93 -5.31
CA GLN A 316 9.22 3.08 -5.36
C GLN A 316 8.76 4.54 -5.30
N VAL A 317 9.54 5.42 -4.68
CA VAL A 317 9.24 6.85 -4.59
C VAL A 317 9.38 7.50 -5.97
N SER A 318 10.23 6.96 -6.85
CA SER A 318 10.37 7.38 -8.25
C SER A 318 9.11 7.13 -9.10
N TYR A 319 8.21 6.22 -8.67
CA TYR A 319 7.02 5.87 -9.45
C TYR A 319 5.99 7.00 -9.60
N PRO A 320 5.47 7.65 -8.52
CA PRO A 320 4.53 8.76 -8.67
C PRO A 320 5.15 9.96 -9.41
N VAL A 321 6.48 10.11 -9.39
CA VAL A 321 7.26 11.17 -10.10
C VAL A 321 7.00 11.05 -11.59
N GLU A 322 7.31 9.87 -12.12
CA GLU A 322 7.27 9.57 -13.54
C GLU A 322 5.83 9.56 -14.07
N HIS A 323 4.93 8.88 -13.35
CA HIS A 323 3.59 8.61 -13.86
C HIS A 323 2.66 9.84 -13.77
N ALA A 324 2.92 10.78 -12.86
CA ALA A 324 2.14 12.01 -12.77
C ALA A 324 2.35 12.93 -13.99
N VAL A 325 3.58 13.04 -14.51
CA VAL A 325 3.88 13.85 -15.71
C VAL A 325 3.02 13.43 -16.89
N SER A 326 3.07 12.15 -17.22
CA SER A 326 2.35 11.58 -18.36
C SER A 326 0.83 11.60 -18.16
N ALA A 327 0.35 11.33 -16.94
CA ALA A 327 -1.08 11.22 -16.67
C ALA A 327 -1.80 12.57 -16.58
N TYR A 328 -1.09 13.65 -16.22
CA TYR A 328 -1.66 14.98 -16.00
C TYR A 328 -1.25 16.03 -17.02
N ASP A 329 -0.40 15.67 -18.01
CA ASP A 329 0.13 16.59 -19.01
C ASP A 329 0.75 17.83 -18.36
N VAL A 330 1.61 17.59 -17.35
CA VAL A 330 2.31 18.64 -16.59
C VAL A 330 3.79 18.65 -16.95
N ASP A 331 4.37 19.84 -17.03
CA ASP A 331 5.76 20.03 -17.47
C ASP A 331 6.83 19.49 -16.49
N SER A 332 6.46 19.22 -15.23
CA SER A 332 7.39 18.77 -14.19
C SER A 332 6.76 17.66 -13.34
N PRO A 333 7.51 16.60 -13.02
CA PRO A 333 7.08 15.64 -12.01
C PRO A 333 6.84 16.35 -10.68
N PHE A 334 5.87 15.90 -9.89
CA PHE A 334 5.63 16.45 -8.54
C PHE A 334 5.23 17.93 -8.45
N LYS A 335 4.61 18.52 -9.48
CA LYS A 335 4.07 19.90 -9.40
C LYS A 335 3.28 20.16 -8.10
N ASP A 336 2.54 19.15 -7.65
CA ASP A 336 1.73 19.20 -6.43
C ASP A 336 2.35 18.50 -5.22
N THR A 337 3.34 17.61 -5.40
CA THR A 337 4.02 16.95 -4.28
C THR A 337 5.04 17.89 -3.64
N ARG A 338 4.67 18.47 -2.50
CA ARG A 338 5.50 19.48 -1.81
C ARG A 338 6.24 18.95 -0.60
N THR A 339 5.84 17.77 -0.08
CA THR A 339 6.45 17.22 1.12
C THR A 339 6.78 15.74 0.97
N ILE A 340 7.97 15.34 1.40
CA ILE A 340 8.34 13.93 1.59
C ILE A 340 8.69 13.72 3.06
N ILE A 341 8.11 12.70 3.68
CA ILE A 341 8.30 12.37 5.09
C ILE A 341 8.98 11.01 5.20
N PHE A 342 10.14 10.97 5.84
CA PHE A 342 10.84 9.76 6.25
C PHE A 342 10.61 9.54 7.75
N GLU A 343 9.83 8.51 8.10
CA GLU A 343 9.50 8.24 9.49
C GLU A 343 9.67 6.78 9.89
N THR A 344 10.56 6.53 10.83
CA THR A 344 10.87 5.19 11.31
C THR A 344 10.86 5.13 12.83
N GLY A 345 11.05 3.94 13.39
CA GLY A 345 11.19 3.76 14.84
C GLY A 345 12.46 4.38 15.45
N ALA A 346 13.43 4.78 14.62
CA ALA A 346 14.72 5.30 15.06
C ALA A 346 15.17 6.46 14.16
N MET A 347 15.51 7.60 14.75
CA MET A 347 15.89 8.78 13.95
C MET A 347 17.02 8.51 12.94
N ALA A 348 18.01 7.68 13.31
CA ALA A 348 19.13 7.34 12.42
C ALA A 348 18.68 6.64 11.13
N GLU A 349 17.69 5.76 11.19
CA GLU A 349 17.15 5.05 10.03
C GLU A 349 16.35 5.99 9.12
N SER A 350 15.62 6.95 9.70
CA SER A 350 14.96 8.00 8.93
C SER A 350 15.98 8.89 8.19
N VAL A 351 17.13 9.16 8.82
CA VAL A 351 18.24 9.90 8.18
C VAL A 351 18.87 9.09 7.06
N ILE A 352 19.09 7.78 7.24
CA ILE A 352 19.63 6.90 6.17
C ILE A 352 18.74 6.94 4.93
N LEU A 353 17.42 6.85 5.10
CA LEU A 353 16.47 6.98 3.99
C LEU A 353 16.55 8.36 3.30
N ALA A 354 16.67 9.43 4.08
CA ALA A 354 16.82 10.78 3.55
C ALA A 354 18.15 10.96 2.79
N ASP A 355 19.26 10.43 3.32
CA ASP A 355 20.58 10.49 2.71
C ASP A 355 20.65 9.69 1.40
N GLU A 356 19.98 8.53 1.31
CA GLU A 356 19.86 7.81 0.05
C GLU A 356 18.94 8.53 -0.95
N PHE A 357 17.91 9.23 -0.47
CA PHE A 357 17.00 9.99 -1.31
C PHE A 357 17.71 11.16 -2.03
N VAL A 358 18.52 11.94 -1.31
CA VAL A 358 19.21 13.12 -1.91
C VAL A 358 20.25 12.76 -2.98
N LYS A 359 20.61 11.48 -3.11
CA LYS A 359 21.49 10.96 -4.17
C LYS A 359 20.76 10.74 -5.50
N ARG A 360 19.42 10.75 -5.51
CA ARG A 360 18.63 10.57 -6.73
C ARG A 360 18.78 11.80 -7.63
N PRO A 361 18.97 11.62 -8.96
CA PRO A 361 19.23 12.74 -9.87
C PRO A 361 18.17 13.86 -9.79
N TRP A 362 16.90 13.49 -9.67
CA TRP A 362 15.77 14.43 -9.64
C TRP A 362 15.53 15.06 -8.25
N ALA A 363 16.10 14.50 -7.17
CA ALA A 363 15.80 14.95 -5.81
C ALA A 363 16.27 16.39 -5.56
N GLN A 364 17.42 16.77 -6.13
CA GLN A 364 17.94 18.13 -6.00
C GLN A 364 17.08 19.16 -6.74
N ASP A 365 16.61 18.83 -7.93
CA ASP A 365 15.71 19.69 -8.69
C ASP A 365 14.40 19.90 -7.92
N TRP A 366 13.83 18.83 -7.37
CA TRP A 366 12.63 18.90 -6.52
C TRP A 366 12.82 19.78 -5.26
N LEU A 367 13.97 19.67 -4.58
CA LEU A 367 14.30 20.53 -3.44
C LEU A 367 14.43 22.01 -3.87
N ASN A 368 15.08 22.27 -5.01
CA ASN A 368 15.25 23.61 -5.56
C ASN A 368 13.91 24.25 -5.99
N GLU A 369 12.93 23.43 -6.40
CA GLU A 369 11.55 23.86 -6.70
C GLU A 369 10.68 24.09 -5.45
N GLY A 370 11.29 24.04 -4.26
CA GLY A 370 10.64 24.31 -2.98
C GLY A 370 9.99 23.07 -2.34
N GLY A 371 10.43 21.87 -2.71
CA GLY A 371 10.14 20.64 -1.98
C GLY A 371 10.69 20.67 -0.55
N SER A 372 9.99 20.03 0.38
CA SER A 372 10.37 19.95 1.79
C SER A 372 10.51 18.51 2.25
N MET A 373 11.65 18.17 2.84
CA MET A 373 11.92 16.85 3.38
C MET A 373 11.85 16.86 4.91
N ILE A 374 10.92 16.09 5.47
CA ILE A 374 10.76 15.92 6.91
C ILE A 374 11.35 14.58 7.33
N ILE A 375 12.21 14.62 8.34
CA ILE A 375 12.76 13.45 9.01
C ILE A 375 12.12 13.34 10.39
N ALA A 376 11.52 12.19 10.69
CA ALA A 376 10.81 11.98 11.95
C ALA A 376 11.11 10.62 12.62
N GLU A 377 10.97 10.58 13.93
CA GLU A 377 11.04 9.36 14.75
C GLU A 377 9.67 9.06 15.36
N THR A 378 9.09 7.93 14.97
CA THR A 378 7.77 7.45 15.42
C THR A 378 7.91 6.17 16.24
N LYS A 379 7.86 6.31 17.57
CA LYS A 379 7.95 5.18 18.53
C LYS A 379 6.58 4.83 19.07
N SER A 380 6.19 3.56 18.95
CA SER A 380 4.88 3.08 19.43
C SER A 380 3.70 3.95 18.95
N ALA A 381 3.79 4.40 17.70
CA ALA A 381 2.86 5.29 17.01
C ALA A 381 2.82 6.76 17.49
N VAL A 382 3.76 7.16 18.35
CA VAL A 382 3.93 8.55 18.79
C VAL A 382 5.12 9.16 18.07
N THR A 383 4.90 10.28 17.40
CA THR A 383 5.95 11.07 16.76
C THR A 383 6.67 11.88 17.83
N THR A 384 7.91 11.49 18.13
CA THR A 384 8.68 12.04 19.25
C THR A 384 9.58 13.19 18.83
N LYS A 385 10.00 13.20 17.57
CA LYS A 385 10.87 14.20 16.96
C LYS A 385 10.54 14.31 15.47
N ALA A 386 10.55 15.52 14.94
CA ALA A 386 10.46 15.79 13.51
C ALA A 386 11.24 17.07 13.20
N PHE A 387 11.97 17.11 12.09
CA PHE A 387 12.66 18.31 11.60
C PHE A 387 12.75 18.31 10.08
N VAL A 388 12.97 19.49 9.50
CA VAL A 388 13.28 19.61 8.06
C VAL A 388 14.78 19.41 7.88
N LEU A 389 15.19 18.53 6.96
CA LEU A 389 16.59 18.43 6.58
C LEU A 389 16.99 19.74 5.87
N GLN A 390 17.90 20.50 6.47
CA GLN A 390 18.44 21.70 5.84
C GLN A 390 19.48 21.28 4.81
N SER A 391 19.31 21.75 3.57
CA SER A 391 20.21 21.56 2.43
C SER A 391 21.63 22.05 2.69
#